data_AF-A0A143WV26-F1
#
_entry.id   AF-A0A143WV26-F1
#
_cell.length_a   1.000
_cell.length_b   1.000
_cell.length_c   1.000
_cell.angle_alpha   90.00
_cell.angle_beta   90.00
_cell.angle_gamma   90.00
#
_symmetry.space_group_name_H-M   'P 1'
#
loop_
_entity.id
_entity.type
_entity.pdbx_description
1 polymer ?
#
loop_
_entity_poly.entity_id
_entity_poly.type
_entity_poly.pdbx_seq_one_letter_code
_entity_poly.pdbx_strand_id
1 'polypeptide(L)'
;MTNTIYIHQPEKAFSFTRFPNFLFEAPTFKPLSNEAKVLYAFILRRTELSRKNGWADDCGRIFLYYPICEVVDLLHCGRQKAVNTLRELQYAGLVEIQKQTAELKKAEKRKAEVDTLFARMYEDWAAGRITEYNFSMLSGKYQSEQAELDEKIEQLQSAIATESQNAADAEKWIALMKECVNPTELTAELLNTLIEKIVVHEAAKGEDGSREQEVEIFYRFIGKID
;
A
#
# COMPACT_ATOMS: atom_id res chain seq x y z
N MET A 1 -29.61 30.76 24.65
CA MET A 1 -30.82 30.61 23.81
C MET A 1 -30.68 29.27 23.10
N THR A 2 -31.62 28.36 23.27
CA THR A 2 -31.60 27.04 22.64
C THR A 2 -32.39 27.11 21.34
N ASN A 3 -31.72 26.91 20.22
CA ASN A 3 -32.37 26.82 18.92
C ASN A 3 -32.85 25.39 18.71
N THR A 4 -34.13 25.20 18.42
CA THR A 4 -34.66 23.93 17.94
C THR A 4 -34.30 23.78 16.46
N ILE A 5 -33.58 22.71 16.11
CA ILE A 5 -33.16 22.41 14.73
C ILE A 5 -34.02 21.27 14.20
N TYR A 6 -34.71 21.50 13.08
CA TYR A 6 -35.44 20.46 12.35
C TYR A 6 -34.54 19.82 11.29
N ILE A 7 -34.53 18.50 11.22
CA ILE A 7 -33.68 17.74 10.29
C ILE A 7 -34.48 17.44 9.03
N HIS A 8 -33.97 17.86 7.88
CA HIS A 8 -34.48 17.46 6.57
C HIS A 8 -33.51 16.46 5.95
N GLN A 9 -33.94 15.21 5.82
CA GLN A 9 -33.15 14.16 5.17
C GLN A 9 -33.72 13.91 3.77
N PRO A 10 -32.90 13.92 2.71
CA PRO A 10 -33.36 13.54 1.38
C PRO A 10 -33.79 12.06 1.38
N GLU A 11 -34.88 11.75 0.68
CA GLU A 11 -35.55 10.43 0.69
C GLU A 11 -34.65 9.24 0.29
N LYS A 12 -33.45 9.50 -0.25
CA LYS A 12 -32.51 8.53 -0.84
C LYS A 12 -31.07 8.65 -0.31
N ALA A 13 -30.89 9.02 0.96
CA ALA A 13 -29.56 8.93 1.58
C ALA A 13 -29.22 7.46 1.90
N PHE A 14 -28.62 6.74 0.95
CA PHE A 14 -28.39 5.29 1.05
C PHE A 14 -27.06 4.86 1.72
N SER A 15 -26.16 5.79 2.07
CA SER A 15 -24.87 5.43 2.66
C SER A 15 -24.37 6.42 3.70
N PHE A 16 -23.82 5.88 4.79
CA PHE A 16 -23.22 6.63 5.89
C PHE A 16 -21.79 6.17 6.11
N THR A 17 -20.91 7.09 6.51
CA THR A 17 -19.55 6.78 6.95
C THR A 17 -19.53 6.81 8.48
N ARG A 18 -19.10 5.70 9.10
CA ARG A 18 -18.98 5.63 10.56
C ARG A 18 -17.80 6.47 11.04
N PHE A 19 -18.05 7.21 12.11
CA PHE A 19 -17.04 8.05 12.75
C PHE A 19 -16.73 7.51 14.14
N PRO A 20 -15.47 7.15 14.44
CA PRO A 20 -15.11 6.70 15.77
C PRO A 20 -15.20 7.82 16.81
N ASN A 21 -16.01 7.60 17.86
CA ASN A 21 -16.21 8.58 18.92
C ASN A 21 -14.91 8.96 19.66
N PHE A 22 -13.95 8.03 19.75
CA PHE A 22 -12.68 8.27 20.43
C PHE A 22 -11.90 9.46 19.83
N LEU A 23 -12.10 9.78 18.54
CA LEU A 23 -11.49 10.94 17.88
C LEU A 23 -11.93 12.28 18.49
N PHE A 24 -13.07 12.30 19.16
CA PHE A 24 -13.63 13.49 19.80
C PHE A 24 -13.56 13.44 21.33
N GLU A 25 -13.53 12.24 21.90
CA GLU A 25 -13.60 12.03 23.34
C GLU A 25 -12.23 11.95 24.00
N ALA A 26 -11.28 11.22 23.39
CA ALA A 26 -9.98 10.97 23.98
C ALA A 26 -9.07 12.21 23.89
N PRO A 27 -8.44 12.65 24.99
CA PRO A 27 -7.56 13.83 25.00
C PRO A 27 -6.42 13.76 23.98
N THR A 28 -5.91 12.57 23.68
CA THR A 28 -4.85 12.34 22.70
C THR A 28 -5.25 12.75 21.29
N PHE A 29 -6.52 12.58 20.92
CA PHE A 29 -7.03 12.79 19.56
C PHE A 29 -7.90 14.04 19.41
N LYS A 30 -8.31 14.67 20.51
CA LYS A 30 -9.02 15.95 20.51
C LYS A 30 -8.32 17.05 19.70
N PRO A 31 -6.97 17.22 19.78
CA PRO A 31 -6.24 18.24 19.02
C PRO A 31 -6.25 18.02 17.50
N LEU A 32 -6.64 16.83 17.01
CA LEU A 32 -6.70 16.57 15.58
C LEU A 32 -7.68 17.52 14.88
N SER A 33 -7.30 17.96 13.70
CA SER A 33 -8.14 18.70 12.78
C SER A 33 -9.37 17.88 12.39
N ASN A 34 -10.48 18.57 12.10
CA ASN A 34 -11.70 17.89 11.68
C ASN A 34 -11.47 17.16 10.34
N GLU A 35 -10.67 17.72 9.44
CA GLU A 35 -10.26 17.07 8.19
C GLU A 35 -9.48 15.78 8.43
N ALA A 36 -8.58 15.73 9.43
CA ALA A 36 -7.86 14.51 9.79
C ALA A 36 -8.84 13.45 10.32
N LYS A 37 -9.78 13.84 11.19
CA LYS A 37 -10.79 12.91 11.73
C LYS A 37 -11.70 12.37 10.61
N VAL A 38 -12.10 13.24 9.66
CA VAL A 38 -12.85 12.84 8.44
C VAL A 38 -12.04 11.87 7.61
N LEU A 39 -10.80 12.21 7.26
CA LEU A 39 -9.93 11.35 6.49
C LEU A 39 -9.77 9.98 7.14
N TYR A 40 -9.55 9.93 8.45
CA TYR A 40 -9.42 8.67 9.18
C TYR A 40 -10.69 7.82 9.14
N ALA A 41 -11.88 8.42 9.25
CA ALA A 41 -13.15 7.69 9.11
C ALA A 41 -13.30 7.04 7.71
N PHE A 42 -12.87 7.72 6.65
CA PHE A 42 -12.84 7.17 5.30
C PHE A 42 -11.78 6.08 5.11
N ILE A 43 -10.59 6.27 5.68
CA ILE A 43 -9.52 5.25 5.70
C ILE A 43 -10.05 3.98 6.37
N LEU A 44 -10.67 4.08 7.55
CA LEU A 44 -11.26 2.93 8.25
C LEU A 44 -12.30 2.20 7.41
N ARG A 45 -13.22 2.94 6.77
CA ARG A 45 -14.22 2.35 5.87
C ARG A 45 -13.55 1.55 4.76
N ARG A 46 -12.43 2.02 4.22
CA ARG A 46 -11.65 1.31 3.19
C ARG A 46 -10.84 0.14 3.76
N THR A 47 -10.34 0.24 4.98
CA THR A 47 -9.69 -0.86 5.71
C THR A 47 -10.63 -2.06 5.88
N GLU A 48 -11.94 -1.84 6.08
CA GLU A 48 -12.90 -2.93 6.14
C GLU A 48 -13.00 -3.73 4.84
N LEU A 49 -12.84 -3.05 3.70
CA LEU A 49 -12.76 -3.69 2.40
C LEU A 49 -11.44 -4.46 2.24
N SER A 50 -10.32 -3.83 2.59
CA SER A 50 -8.99 -4.47 2.58
C SER A 50 -8.96 -5.76 3.40
N ARG A 51 -9.52 -5.73 4.61
CA ARG A 51 -9.63 -6.89 5.51
C ARG A 51 -10.43 -8.03 4.89
N LYS A 52 -11.57 -7.72 4.26
CA LYS A 52 -12.39 -8.74 3.58
C LYS A 52 -11.68 -9.34 2.37
N ASN A 53 -10.76 -8.60 1.77
CA ASN A 53 -10.00 -9.02 0.60
C ASN A 53 -8.64 -9.64 0.95
N GLY A 54 -8.33 -9.84 2.23
CA GLY A 54 -7.05 -10.45 2.65
C GLY A 54 -5.83 -9.55 2.43
N TRP A 55 -6.00 -8.24 2.26
CA TRP A 55 -4.88 -7.30 2.10
C TRP A 55 -4.22 -7.02 3.45
N ALA A 56 -3.42 -7.98 3.89
CA ALA A 56 -2.64 -7.93 5.10
C ALA A 56 -1.19 -8.32 4.80
N ASP A 57 -0.24 -7.75 5.53
CA ASP A 57 1.17 -8.14 5.44
C ASP A 57 1.42 -9.52 6.08
N ASP A 58 2.66 -10.00 6.01
CA ASP A 58 3.07 -11.29 6.59
C ASP A 58 2.85 -11.38 8.12
N CYS A 59 2.63 -10.24 8.79
CA CYS A 59 2.31 -10.17 10.22
C CYS A 59 0.80 -10.02 10.49
N GLY A 60 -0.05 -10.09 9.46
CA GLY A 60 -1.50 -9.93 9.57
C GLY A 60 -1.96 -8.48 9.72
N ARG A 61 -1.09 -7.49 9.49
CA ARG A 61 -1.46 -6.07 9.57
C ARG A 61 -2.12 -5.64 8.26
N ILE A 62 -3.34 -5.14 8.37
CA ILE A 62 -4.13 -4.69 7.22
C ILE A 62 -3.52 -3.39 6.66
N PHE A 63 -3.21 -3.39 5.36
CA PHE A 63 -2.73 -2.20 4.66
C PHE A 63 -3.72 -1.78 3.57
N LEU A 64 -3.55 -0.57 3.03
CA LEU A 64 -4.33 -0.07 1.91
C LEU A 64 -3.51 0.93 1.09
N TYR A 65 -3.75 0.95 -0.22
CA TYR A 65 -3.22 1.98 -1.11
C TYR A 65 -4.18 3.17 -1.10
N TYR A 66 -3.69 4.32 -0.62
CA TYR A 66 -4.46 5.57 -0.58
C TYR A 66 -3.67 6.68 -1.26
N PRO A 67 -3.78 6.83 -2.59
CA PRO A 67 -2.98 7.80 -3.32
C PRO A 67 -3.35 9.23 -2.90
N ILE A 68 -2.37 10.14 -2.93
CA ILE A 68 -2.56 11.52 -2.46
C ILE A 68 -3.62 12.29 -3.27
N CYS A 69 -3.83 11.93 -4.54
CA CYS A 69 -4.90 12.51 -5.37
C CYS A 69 -6.28 12.19 -4.79
N GLU A 70 -6.51 10.97 -4.32
CA GLU A 70 -7.79 10.60 -3.71
C GLU A 70 -8.05 11.38 -2.41
N VAL A 71 -7.01 11.66 -1.62
CA VAL A 71 -7.12 12.52 -0.43
C VAL A 71 -7.49 13.96 -0.82
N VAL A 72 -6.86 14.47 -1.88
CA VAL A 72 -7.12 15.81 -2.43
C VAL A 72 -8.56 15.93 -2.89
N ASP A 73 -9.06 14.92 -3.60
CA ASP A 73 -10.42 14.87 -4.12
C ASP A 73 -11.43 14.72 -2.99
N LEU A 74 -11.18 13.82 -2.03
CA LEU A 74 -12.04 13.58 -0.87
C LEU A 74 -12.19 14.81 0.03
N LEU A 75 -11.07 15.49 0.33
CA LEU A 75 -11.05 16.62 1.25
C LEU A 75 -11.22 17.97 0.52
N HIS A 76 -11.32 17.96 -0.81
CA HIS A 76 -11.36 19.15 -1.67
C HIS A 76 -10.28 20.18 -1.31
N CYS A 77 -9.02 19.71 -1.19
CA CYS A 77 -7.93 20.54 -0.71
C CYS A 77 -6.67 20.45 -1.58
N GLY A 78 -5.80 21.46 -1.50
CA GLY A 78 -4.52 21.43 -2.21
C GLY A 78 -3.61 20.29 -1.71
N ARG A 79 -2.74 19.77 -2.60
CA ARG A 79 -1.83 18.65 -2.32
C ARG A 79 -1.05 18.80 -1.02
N GLN A 80 -0.55 20.00 -0.70
CA GLN A 80 0.21 20.22 0.52
C GLN A 80 -0.65 20.05 1.78
N LYS A 81 -1.92 20.51 1.75
CA LYS A 81 -2.86 20.32 2.86
C LYS A 81 -3.16 18.83 3.05
N ALA A 82 -3.46 18.11 1.97
CA ALA A 82 -3.67 16.66 2.00
C ALA A 82 -2.48 15.89 2.64
N VAL A 83 -1.26 16.23 2.24
CA VAL A 83 -0.04 15.62 2.82
C VAL A 83 0.08 15.96 4.31
N ASN A 84 -0.20 17.20 4.71
CA ASN A 84 -0.14 17.61 6.11
C ASN A 84 -1.20 16.90 6.96
N THR A 85 -2.42 16.73 6.45
CA THR A 85 -3.49 15.97 7.12
C THR A 85 -3.09 14.49 7.32
N LEU A 86 -2.48 13.85 6.32
CA LEU A 86 -1.95 12.49 6.47
C LEU A 86 -0.82 12.41 7.51
N ARG A 87 0.09 13.39 7.52
CA ARG A 87 1.14 13.48 8.54
C ARG A 87 0.58 13.66 9.94
N GLU A 88 -0.48 14.45 10.08
CA GLU A 88 -1.17 14.66 11.35
C GLU A 88 -1.69 13.34 11.93
N LEU A 89 -2.34 12.53 11.09
CA LEU A 89 -2.77 11.17 11.47
C LEU A 89 -1.59 10.26 11.81
N GLN A 90 -0.48 10.37 11.08
CA GLN A 90 0.74 9.61 11.36
C GLN A 90 1.35 9.99 12.71
N TYR A 91 1.44 11.29 13.03
CA TYR A 91 1.95 11.76 14.31
C TYR A 91 1.06 11.35 15.48
N ALA A 92 -0.25 11.24 15.26
CA ALA A 92 -1.19 10.72 16.25
C ALA A 92 -1.15 9.18 16.39
N GLY A 93 -0.36 8.47 15.57
CA GLY A 93 -0.27 7.00 15.59
C GLY A 93 -1.51 6.29 15.05
N LEU A 94 -2.37 7.00 14.29
CA LEU A 94 -3.58 6.43 13.69
C LEU A 94 -3.33 5.75 12.35
N VAL A 95 -2.27 6.15 11.64
CA VAL A 95 -1.86 5.56 10.36
C VAL A 95 -0.34 5.46 10.30
N GLU A 96 0.15 4.41 9.64
CA GLU A 96 1.57 4.28 9.28
C GLU A 96 1.70 4.42 7.76
N ILE A 97 2.57 5.32 7.31
CA ILE A 97 2.78 5.59 5.88
C ILE A 97 4.14 5.00 5.49
N GLN A 98 4.11 3.93 4.70
CA GLN A 98 5.31 3.31 4.11
C GLN A 98 5.95 4.27 3.10
N LYS A 99 7.19 4.67 3.38
CA LYS A 99 7.97 5.68 2.62
C LYS A 99 8.79 5.12 1.48
N GLN A 100 8.56 3.88 1.04
CA GLN A 100 9.43 3.20 0.07
C GLN A 100 9.68 4.07 -1.19
N THR A 101 8.67 4.80 -1.68
CA THR A 101 8.81 5.75 -2.80
C THR A 101 9.62 7.01 -2.49
N ALA A 102 9.62 7.49 -1.26
CA ALA A 102 10.43 8.64 -0.83
C ALA A 102 11.89 8.22 -0.57
N GLU A 103 12.11 7.04 0.01
CA GLU A 103 13.44 6.46 0.19
C GLU A 103 14.08 6.13 -1.16
N LEU A 104 13.30 5.64 -2.14
CA LEU A 104 13.76 5.44 -3.51
C LEU A 104 14.29 6.75 -4.12
N LYS A 105 13.49 7.81 -4.09
CA LYS A 105 13.91 9.14 -4.61
C LYS A 105 15.15 9.70 -3.91
N LYS A 106 15.30 9.44 -2.62
CA LYS A 106 16.48 9.87 -1.85
C LYS A 106 17.72 9.09 -2.29
N ALA A 107 17.60 7.78 -2.48
CA ALA A 107 18.68 6.93 -2.97
C ALA A 107 19.09 7.31 -4.40
N GLU A 108 18.13 7.51 -5.31
CA GLU A 108 18.37 7.96 -6.69
C GLU A 108 19.10 9.32 -6.73
N LYS A 109 18.67 10.28 -5.90
CA LYS A 109 19.35 11.58 -5.80
C LYS A 109 20.79 11.43 -5.33
N ARG A 110 21.03 10.62 -4.30
CA ARG A 110 22.38 10.39 -3.77
C ARG A 110 23.28 9.73 -4.81
N LYS A 111 22.77 8.77 -5.56
CA LYS A 111 23.50 8.12 -6.66
C LYS A 111 23.96 9.16 -7.70
N ALA A 112 23.04 10.03 -8.14
CA ALA A 112 23.37 11.09 -9.10
C ALA A 112 24.42 12.09 -8.56
N GLU A 113 24.38 12.40 -7.26
CA GLU A 113 25.41 13.23 -6.60
C GLU A 113 26.78 12.53 -6.63
N VAL A 114 26.83 11.23 -6.32
CA VAL A 114 28.07 10.43 -6.35
C VAL A 114 28.63 10.33 -7.77
N ASP A 115 27.78 10.09 -8.78
CA ASP A 115 28.18 10.06 -10.19
C ASP A 115 28.82 11.39 -10.62
N THR A 116 28.23 12.51 -10.20
CA THR A 116 28.75 13.85 -10.47
C THR A 116 30.11 14.09 -9.80
N LEU A 117 30.28 13.63 -8.56
CA LEU A 117 31.55 13.72 -7.84
C LEU A 117 32.63 12.86 -8.52
N PHE A 118 32.27 11.66 -8.96
CA PHE A 118 33.17 10.75 -9.65
C PHE A 118 33.65 11.33 -10.99
N ALA A 119 32.74 11.91 -11.79
CA ALA A 119 33.08 12.57 -13.05
C ALA A 119 34.09 13.72 -12.85
N ARG A 120 33.83 14.60 -11.89
CA ARG A 120 34.76 15.71 -11.54
C ARG A 120 36.12 15.20 -11.07
N MET A 121 36.13 14.16 -10.24
CA MET A 121 37.36 13.54 -9.76
C MET A 121 38.19 12.97 -10.92
N TYR A 122 37.55 12.37 -11.92
CA TYR A 122 38.23 11.90 -13.13
C TYR A 122 38.84 13.06 -13.93
N GLU A 123 38.09 14.15 -14.12
CA GLU A 123 38.58 15.37 -14.78
C GLU A 123 39.81 15.96 -14.07
N ASP A 124 39.79 16.04 -12.74
CA ASP A 124 40.90 16.55 -11.94
C ASP A 124 42.13 15.64 -11.97
N TRP A 125 41.94 14.32 -12.04
CA TRP A 125 43.03 13.36 -12.23
C TRP A 125 43.67 13.49 -13.61
N ALA A 126 42.85 13.54 -14.67
CA ALA A 126 43.31 13.72 -16.04
C ALA A 126 44.04 15.05 -16.24
N ALA A 127 43.65 16.10 -15.49
CA ALA A 127 44.32 17.40 -15.46
C ALA A 127 45.58 17.43 -14.57
N GLY A 128 45.93 16.34 -13.89
CA GLY A 128 47.09 16.24 -13.00
C GLY A 128 46.95 16.99 -11.67
N ARG A 129 45.74 17.42 -11.29
CA ARG A 129 45.49 18.14 -10.03
C ARG A 129 45.43 17.21 -8.82
N ILE A 130 45.12 15.93 -9.05
CA ILE A 130 45.15 14.89 -8.04
C ILE A 130 46.08 13.75 -8.46
N THR A 131 46.74 13.14 -7.48
CA THR A 131 47.64 12.01 -7.70
C THR A 131 46.85 10.74 -7.98
N GLU A 132 47.47 9.78 -8.66
CA GLU A 132 46.90 8.45 -8.90
C GLU A 132 46.54 7.73 -7.59
N TYR A 133 47.34 7.89 -6.54
CA TYR A 133 47.04 7.36 -5.22
C TYR A 133 45.72 7.90 -4.66
N ASN A 134 45.52 9.22 -4.71
CA ASN A 134 44.28 9.86 -4.24
C ASN A 134 43.08 9.45 -5.09
N PHE A 135 43.27 9.35 -6.41
CA PHE A 135 42.23 8.86 -7.33
C PHE A 135 41.81 7.44 -6.98
N SER A 136 42.74 6.49 -6.89
CA SER A 136 42.47 5.08 -6.58
C SER A 136 41.76 4.90 -5.24
N MET A 137 42.18 5.65 -4.22
CA MET A 137 41.57 5.60 -2.89
C MET A 137 40.13 6.14 -2.87
N LEU A 138 39.85 7.26 -3.55
CA LEU A 138 38.51 7.87 -3.58
C LEU A 138 37.58 7.16 -4.56
N SER A 139 38.09 6.70 -5.70
CA SER A 139 37.32 5.93 -6.68
C SER A 139 36.77 4.65 -6.07
N GLY A 140 37.57 3.94 -5.27
CA GLY A 140 37.09 2.76 -4.54
C GLY A 140 35.91 3.08 -3.62
N LYS A 141 35.97 4.18 -2.86
CA LYS A 141 34.88 4.60 -1.96
C LYS A 141 33.59 4.94 -2.71
N TYR A 142 33.70 5.70 -3.79
CA TYR A 142 32.53 6.08 -4.60
C TYR A 142 31.94 4.87 -5.33
N GLN A 143 32.77 3.96 -5.84
CA GLN A 143 32.29 2.73 -6.47
C GLN A 143 31.58 1.81 -5.47
N SER A 144 32.08 1.69 -4.24
CA SER A 144 31.37 0.96 -3.18
C SER A 144 30.03 1.61 -2.85
N GLU A 145 29.99 2.93 -2.68
CA GLU A 145 28.74 3.65 -2.41
C GLU A 145 27.74 3.53 -3.57
N GLN A 146 28.20 3.59 -4.83
CA GLN A 146 27.36 3.36 -6.01
C GLN A 146 26.74 1.96 -6.01
N ALA A 147 27.54 0.92 -5.72
CA ALA A 147 27.05 -0.46 -5.68
C ALA A 147 25.99 -0.65 -4.58
N GLU A 148 26.23 -0.10 -3.38
CA GLU A 148 25.26 -0.14 -2.28
C GLU A 148 23.96 0.60 -2.62
N LEU A 149 24.06 1.77 -3.29
CA LEU A 149 22.89 2.54 -3.71
C LEU A 149 22.11 1.82 -4.82
N ASP A 150 22.80 1.15 -5.75
CA ASP A 150 22.17 0.39 -6.82
C ASP A 150 21.40 -0.81 -6.30
N GLU A 151 22.01 -1.59 -5.42
CA GLU A 151 21.32 -2.72 -4.75
C GLU A 151 20.08 -2.22 -4.00
N LYS A 152 20.21 -1.11 -3.26
CA LYS A 152 19.09 -0.52 -2.52
C LYS A 152 17.98 0.00 -3.43
N ILE A 153 18.33 0.63 -4.55
CA ILE A 153 17.35 1.12 -5.55
C ILE A 153 16.60 -0.06 -6.16
N GLU A 154 17.31 -1.12 -6.55
CA GLU A 154 16.72 -2.33 -7.13
C GLU A 154 15.73 -3.00 -6.16
N GLN A 155 16.13 -3.17 -4.89
CA GLN A 155 15.27 -3.71 -3.84
C GLN A 155 14.01 -2.86 -3.63
N LEU A 156 14.16 -1.54 -3.54
CA LEU A 156 13.03 -0.62 -3.36
C LEU A 156 12.10 -0.60 -4.56
N GLN A 157 12.63 -0.65 -5.78
CA GLN A 157 11.84 -0.72 -7.01
C GLN A 157 11.07 -2.04 -7.12
N SER A 158 11.72 -3.16 -6.80
CA SER A 158 11.09 -4.48 -6.78
C SER A 158 9.96 -4.56 -5.74
N ALA A 159 10.18 -4.03 -4.54
CA ALA A 159 9.16 -3.94 -3.50
C ALA A 159 7.96 -3.10 -3.98
N ILE A 160 8.19 -1.89 -4.49
CA ILE A 160 7.13 -1.02 -5.01
C ILE A 160 6.37 -1.66 -6.17
N ALA A 161 7.06 -2.37 -7.07
CA ALA A 161 6.44 -3.03 -8.21
C ALA A 161 5.54 -4.19 -7.77
N THR A 162 6.01 -5.01 -6.82
CA THR A 162 5.24 -6.14 -6.26
C THR A 162 3.97 -5.64 -5.55
N GLU A 163 4.14 -4.63 -4.70
CA GLU A 163 3.10 -3.92 -3.96
C GLU A 163 2.07 -3.33 -4.96
N SER A 164 2.51 -2.60 -6.00
CA SER A 164 1.65 -2.03 -7.04
C SER A 164 0.93 -3.08 -7.89
N GLN A 165 1.58 -4.19 -8.23
CA GLN A 165 0.99 -5.26 -9.03
C GLN A 165 -0.11 -5.96 -8.23
N ASN A 166 0.15 -6.27 -6.96
CA ASN A 166 -0.83 -6.85 -6.04
C ASN A 166 -2.06 -5.92 -5.90
N ALA A 167 -1.83 -4.60 -5.79
CA ALA A 167 -2.91 -3.61 -5.75
C ALA A 167 -3.79 -3.65 -7.01
N ALA A 168 -3.16 -3.64 -8.19
CA ALA A 168 -3.85 -3.61 -9.47
C ALA A 168 -4.63 -4.91 -9.75
N ASP A 169 -4.05 -6.06 -9.40
CA ASP A 169 -4.69 -7.35 -9.60
C ASP A 169 -5.90 -7.54 -8.68
N ALA A 170 -5.83 -7.03 -7.46
CA ALA A 170 -6.97 -7.07 -6.57
C ALA A 170 -8.03 -6.00 -6.90
N GLU A 171 -7.70 -4.84 -7.50
CA GLU A 171 -8.70 -3.94 -8.08
C GLU A 171 -9.43 -4.57 -9.28
N LYS A 172 -8.72 -5.27 -10.17
CA LYS A 172 -9.33 -6.04 -11.26
C LYS A 172 -10.25 -7.13 -10.73
N TRP A 173 -9.83 -7.82 -9.67
CA TRP A 173 -10.67 -8.82 -9.00
C TRP A 173 -11.94 -8.21 -8.40
N ILE A 174 -11.85 -7.04 -7.76
CA ILE A 174 -13.03 -6.32 -7.23
C ILE A 174 -13.99 -5.93 -8.37
N ALA A 175 -13.47 -5.51 -9.53
CA ALA A 175 -14.29 -5.20 -10.69
C ALA A 175 -15.02 -6.46 -11.21
N LEU A 176 -14.28 -7.56 -11.39
CA LEU A 176 -14.84 -8.86 -11.78
C LEU A 176 -15.91 -9.35 -10.78
N MET A 177 -15.63 -9.27 -9.47
CA MET A 177 -16.57 -9.66 -8.44
C MET A 177 -17.82 -8.79 -8.46
N LYS A 178 -17.70 -7.45 -8.60
CA LYS A 178 -18.86 -6.55 -8.68
C LYS A 178 -19.78 -6.84 -9.87
N GLU A 179 -19.23 -7.21 -11.02
CA GLU A 179 -20.03 -7.71 -12.15
C GLU A 179 -20.72 -9.04 -11.84
N CYS A 180 -20.11 -9.83 -10.95
CA CYS A 180 -20.60 -11.12 -10.48
C CYS A 180 -21.39 -11.05 -9.14
N VAL A 181 -21.82 -9.87 -8.66
CA VAL A 181 -22.56 -9.76 -7.37
C VAL A 181 -24.05 -10.14 -7.49
N ASN A 182 -24.58 -10.41 -8.69
CA ASN A 182 -25.93 -10.96 -8.89
C ASN A 182 -26.00 -12.22 -9.79
N PRO A 183 -25.25 -13.31 -9.55
CA PRO A 183 -25.48 -14.54 -10.28
C PRO A 183 -26.61 -15.30 -9.58
N THR A 184 -27.74 -15.48 -10.27
CA THR A 184 -28.77 -16.42 -9.83
C THR A 184 -28.31 -17.88 -9.94
N GLU A 185 -27.21 -18.16 -10.67
CA GLU A 185 -26.60 -19.49 -10.80
C GLU A 185 -25.07 -19.42 -10.90
N LEU A 186 -24.36 -20.37 -10.28
CA LEU A 186 -22.91 -20.53 -10.37
C LEU A 186 -22.57 -21.24 -11.69
N THR A 187 -22.24 -20.50 -12.75
CA THR A 187 -21.89 -21.09 -14.05
C THR A 187 -20.45 -21.59 -14.08
N ALA A 188 -20.20 -22.67 -14.83
CA ALA A 188 -18.85 -23.24 -14.99
C ALA A 188 -17.87 -22.23 -15.62
N GLU A 189 -18.37 -21.34 -16.47
CA GLU A 189 -17.59 -20.23 -17.03
C GLU A 189 -17.08 -19.30 -15.92
N LEU A 190 -17.97 -18.85 -15.01
CA LEU A 190 -17.61 -18.01 -13.87
C LEU A 190 -16.53 -18.67 -13.01
N LEU A 191 -16.71 -19.94 -12.69
CA LEU A 191 -15.77 -20.73 -11.89
C LEU A 191 -14.37 -20.81 -12.56
N ASN A 192 -14.32 -21.06 -13.88
CA ASN A 192 -13.08 -21.16 -14.65
C ASN A 192 -12.36 -19.80 -14.82
N THR A 193 -13.08 -18.69 -14.76
CA THR A 193 -12.47 -17.34 -14.69
C THR A 193 -11.85 -17.06 -13.33
N LEU A 194 -12.44 -17.56 -12.25
CA LEU A 194 -12.02 -17.25 -10.88
C LEU A 194 -10.89 -18.15 -10.38
N ILE A 195 -10.90 -19.43 -10.79
CA ILE A 195 -9.96 -20.43 -10.31
C ILE A 195 -8.75 -20.51 -11.27
N GLU A 196 -7.56 -20.42 -10.70
CA GLU A 196 -6.29 -20.62 -11.39
C GLU A 196 -5.98 -22.11 -11.52
N LYS A 197 -6.05 -22.83 -10.41
CA LYS A 197 -5.84 -24.27 -10.34
C LYS A 197 -6.52 -24.86 -9.11
N ILE A 198 -6.86 -26.13 -9.19
CA ILE A 198 -7.35 -26.92 -8.06
C ILE A 198 -6.35 -28.04 -7.84
N VAL A 199 -5.75 -28.09 -6.65
CA VAL A 199 -4.84 -29.17 -6.25
C VAL A 199 -5.64 -30.13 -5.37
N VAL A 200 -5.67 -31.39 -5.78
CA VAL A 200 -6.39 -32.44 -5.06
C VAL A 200 -5.36 -33.41 -4.49
N HIS A 201 -5.30 -33.50 -3.18
CA HIS A 201 -4.32 -34.33 -2.48
C HIS A 201 -4.78 -35.80 -2.44
N GLU A 202 -3.84 -36.69 -2.12
CA GLU A 202 -4.11 -38.12 -1.99
C GLU A 202 -5.10 -38.37 -0.84
N ALA A 203 -6.04 -39.29 -1.05
CA ALA A 203 -7.11 -39.51 -0.08
C ALA A 203 -6.60 -40.32 1.12
N ALA A 204 -6.80 -39.78 2.32
CA ALA A 204 -6.50 -40.46 3.57
C ALA A 204 -7.73 -41.26 4.05
N LYS A 205 -7.49 -42.45 4.62
CA LYS A 205 -8.53 -43.18 5.34
C LYS A 205 -8.45 -42.84 6.82
N GLY A 206 -9.53 -42.30 7.36
CA GLY A 206 -9.70 -42.12 8.80
C GLY A 206 -9.80 -43.47 9.51
N GLU A 207 -9.50 -43.50 10.81
CA GLU A 207 -9.58 -44.70 11.65
C GLU A 207 -11.01 -45.29 11.73
N ASP A 208 -12.03 -44.51 11.36
CA ASP A 208 -13.44 -44.86 11.29
C ASP A 208 -13.88 -45.46 9.94
N GLY A 209 -12.97 -45.58 8.98
CA GLY A 209 -13.26 -46.05 7.62
C GLY A 209 -13.79 -44.96 6.67
N SER A 210 -13.85 -43.70 7.11
CA SER A 210 -14.16 -42.56 6.25
C SER A 210 -13.00 -42.22 5.33
N ARG A 211 -13.29 -41.68 4.14
CA ARG A 211 -12.31 -41.23 3.16
C ARG A 211 -12.27 -39.72 3.18
N GLU A 212 -11.21 -39.13 3.69
CA GLU A 212 -10.97 -37.69 3.66
C GLU A 212 -10.05 -37.34 2.48
N GLN A 213 -10.33 -36.22 1.83
CA GLN A 213 -9.54 -35.75 0.69
C GLN A 213 -9.40 -34.24 0.78
N GLU A 214 -8.16 -33.78 0.90
CA GLU A 214 -7.83 -32.37 0.96
C GLU A 214 -7.81 -31.77 -0.46
N VAL A 215 -8.48 -30.63 -0.61
CA VAL A 215 -8.58 -29.90 -1.88
C VAL A 215 -8.16 -28.46 -1.64
N GLU A 216 -7.10 -28.03 -2.31
CA GLU A 216 -6.66 -26.64 -2.30
C GLU A 216 -7.13 -25.95 -3.58
N ILE A 217 -7.89 -24.87 -3.45
CA ILE A 217 -8.33 -24.06 -4.58
C ILE A 217 -7.48 -22.80 -4.62
N PHE A 218 -6.78 -22.59 -5.73
CA PHE A 218 -5.99 -21.40 -5.99
C PHE A 218 -6.78 -20.47 -6.89
N TYR A 219 -7.02 -19.25 -6.43
CA TYR A 219 -7.71 -18.21 -7.19
C TYR A 219 -6.70 -17.34 -7.93
N ARG A 220 -6.98 -17.01 -9.22
CA ARG A 220 -6.04 -16.31 -10.13
C ARG A 220 -5.47 -14.99 -9.62
N PHE A 221 -6.13 -14.36 -8.65
CA PHE A 221 -5.81 -13.01 -8.19
C PHE A 221 -5.60 -12.90 -6.66
N ILE A 222 -5.76 -14.01 -5.91
CA ILE A 222 -5.66 -14.03 -4.44
C ILE A 222 -4.78 -15.21 -3.95
N GLY A 223 -4.51 -16.21 -4.79
CA GLY A 223 -3.76 -17.40 -4.38
C GLY A 223 -4.61 -18.38 -3.59
N LYS A 224 -4.00 -19.13 -2.66
CA LYS A 224 -4.68 -20.10 -1.80
C LYS A 224 -5.47 -19.35 -0.71
N ILE A 225 -6.74 -19.67 -0.57
CA ILE A 225 -7.58 -19.22 0.56
C ILE A 225 -7.78 -20.43 1.47
N ASP A 226 -7.37 -20.31 2.74
CA ASP A 226 -7.60 -21.32 3.78
C ASP A 226 -9.04 -21.29 4.31
#